data_AF-A0A9X4FJZ8-F1
#
_entry.id   AF-A0A9X4FJZ8-F1
#
_cell.length_a   1.000
_cell.length_b   1.000
_cell.length_c   1.000
_cell.angle_alpha   90.00
_cell.angle_beta   90.00
_cell.angle_gamma   90.00
#
_symmetry.space_group_name_H-M   'P 1'
#
loop_
_entity.id
_entity.type
_entity.pdbx_description
1 polymer ?
#
loop_
_entity_poly.entity_id
_entity_poly.type
_entity_poly.pdbx_seq_one_letter_code
_entity_poly.pdbx_strand_id
1 'polypeptide(L)'
;GSWAVMAVIYYVAMISHQGLIRIFLRYMAEIDPCLYLIENESRPMLIINGEKDDWVPANFAKDFYEKMKSKYDKNNTEIEFNLADESHYFSNDMRDHTIKWLNKNL
;
A
#
# COMPACT_ATOMS: atom_id res chain seq x y z
N GLY A 1 7.38 3.02 13.66
CA GLY A 1 6.19 3.25 14.47
C GLY A 1 4.93 3.15 13.62
N SER A 2 4.43 1.92 13.48
CA SER A 2 3.05 1.42 13.56
C SER A 2 1.83 2.17 12.99
N TRP A 3 1.93 3.36 12.41
CA TRP A 3 0.75 4.11 11.93
C TRP A 3 0.28 3.69 10.53
N ALA A 4 1.20 3.32 9.64
CA ALA A 4 0.86 2.92 8.26
C ALA A 4 0.07 1.60 8.19
N VAL A 5 0.41 0.63 9.05
CA VAL A 5 -0.28 -0.67 9.12
C VAL A 5 -1.69 -0.53 9.71
N MET A 6 -1.88 0.38 10.69
CA MET A 6 -3.20 0.68 11.26
C MET A 6 -4.16 1.32 10.25
N ALA A 7 -3.66 2.15 9.32
CA ALA A 7 -4.48 2.83 8.33
C ALA A 7 -5.08 1.86 7.28
N VAL A 8 -4.31 0.85 6.88
CA VAL A 8 -4.75 -0.15 5.88
C VAL A 8 -5.82 -1.08 6.48
N ILE A 9 -5.64 -1.54 7.72
CA ILE A 9 -6.60 -2.44 8.41
C ILE A 9 -7.97 -1.75 8.62
N TYR A 10 -7.99 -0.45 8.91
CA TYR A 10 -9.24 0.30 9.09
C TYR A 10 -10.08 0.41 7.80
N TYR A 11 -9.44 0.42 6.63
CA TYR A 11 -10.11 0.62 5.34
C TYR A 11 -11.04 -0.54 4.97
N VAL A 12 -10.68 -1.77 5.34
CA VAL A 12 -11.46 -2.98 5.01
C VAL A 12 -12.66 -3.17 5.94
N ALA A 13 -12.51 -2.89 7.23
CA ALA A 13 -13.55 -3.16 8.22
C ALA A 13 -14.79 -2.24 8.12
N MET A 14 -14.71 -1.09 7.43
CA MET A 14 -15.74 -0.04 7.49
C MET A 14 -16.73 0.01 6.30
N ILE A 15 -16.61 -0.87 5.30
CA ILE A 15 -17.48 -0.92 4.10
C ILE A 15 -18.88 -1.52 4.38
N SER A 16 -19.34 -1.61 5.65
CA SER A 16 -20.58 -2.32 6.00
C SER A 16 -21.84 -1.46 6.19
N HIS A 17 -21.79 -0.11 6.21
CA HIS A 17 -22.98 0.71 6.57
C HIS A 17 -23.25 1.90 5.64
N GLN A 18 -24.36 1.85 4.89
CA GLN A 18 -24.65 2.73 3.74
C GLN A 18 -25.07 4.19 4.04
N GLY A 19 -25.40 4.56 5.28
CA GLY A 19 -25.84 5.93 5.63
C GLY A 19 -24.70 6.91 6.00
N LEU A 20 -23.59 6.39 6.53
CA LEU A 20 -22.41 7.17 6.96
C LEU A 20 -21.42 7.47 5.81
N ILE A 21 -21.61 6.78 4.67
CA ILE A 21 -20.69 6.76 3.53
C ILE A 21 -20.38 8.16 2.98
N ARG A 22 -21.35 9.08 2.86
CA ARG A 22 -21.08 10.35 2.16
C ARG A 22 -20.20 11.34 2.95
N ILE A 23 -20.37 11.40 4.27
CA ILE A 23 -19.52 12.24 5.13
C ILE A 23 -18.15 11.57 5.32
N PHE A 24 -18.15 10.25 5.49
CA PHE A 24 -16.90 9.47 5.56
C PHE A 24 -16.10 9.55 4.27
N LEU A 25 -16.69 9.44 3.08
CA LEU A 25 -15.98 9.56 1.81
C LEU A 25 -15.31 10.93 1.63
N ARG A 26 -15.91 12.02 2.13
CA ARG A 26 -15.29 13.35 2.12
C ARG A 26 -14.08 13.42 3.06
N TYR A 27 -14.22 12.94 4.30
CA TYR A 27 -13.10 12.86 5.23
C TYR A 27 -12.00 11.91 4.74
N MET A 28 -12.37 10.76 4.17
CA MET A 28 -11.46 9.77 3.59
C MET A 28 -10.72 10.31 2.37
N ALA A 29 -11.33 11.19 1.56
CA ALA A 29 -10.63 11.87 0.49
C ALA A 29 -9.57 12.86 1.01
N GLU A 30 -9.78 13.45 2.20
CA GLU A 30 -8.79 14.34 2.83
C GLU A 30 -7.64 13.57 3.51
N ILE A 31 -7.86 12.31 3.88
CA ILE A 31 -6.86 11.45 4.54
C ILE A 31 -6.46 10.23 3.70
N ASP A 32 -6.76 10.23 2.40
CA ASP A 32 -6.50 9.08 1.52
C ASP A 32 -5.00 8.79 1.51
N PRO A 33 -4.56 7.63 2.05
CA PRO A 33 -3.15 7.28 2.06
C PRO A 33 -2.56 7.28 0.66
N CYS A 34 -3.36 7.00 -0.38
CA CYS A 34 -2.90 7.05 -1.77
C CYS A 34 -2.46 8.46 -2.18
N LEU A 35 -3.15 9.51 -1.72
CA LEU A 35 -2.77 10.90 -2.02
C LEU A 35 -1.42 11.23 -1.38
N TYR A 36 -1.23 10.86 -0.12
CA TYR A 36 0.05 11.04 0.56
C TYR A 36 1.20 10.28 -0.12
N LEU A 37 0.94 9.04 -0.57
CA LEU A 37 1.91 8.23 -1.30
C LEU A 37 2.26 8.86 -2.66
N ILE A 38 1.26 9.42 -3.37
CA ILE A 38 1.46 10.15 -4.64
C ILE A 38 2.30 11.42 -4.42
N GLU A 39 2.07 12.17 -3.35
CA GLU A 39 2.86 13.37 -3.03
C GLU A 39 4.33 13.04 -2.74
N ASN A 40 4.63 11.81 -2.32
CA ASN A 40 5.97 11.32 -2.00
C ASN A 40 6.62 10.54 -3.16
N GLU A 41 6.09 10.63 -4.37
CA GLU A 41 6.55 9.86 -5.53
C GLU A 41 7.97 10.14 -6.01
N SER A 42 8.63 11.17 -5.50
CA SER A 42 10.06 11.40 -5.78
C SER A 42 10.95 10.45 -4.98
N ARG A 43 10.40 9.72 -4.00
CA ARG A 43 11.13 8.79 -3.13
C ARG A 43 10.87 7.35 -3.57
N PRO A 44 11.88 6.46 -3.48
CA PRO A 44 11.67 5.05 -3.74
C PRO A 44 10.54 4.48 -2.87
N MET A 45 9.75 3.56 -3.43
CA MET A 45 8.61 2.94 -2.75
C MET A 45 8.57 1.43 -2.96
N LEU A 46 8.46 0.69 -1.86
CA LEU A 46 8.21 -0.75 -1.88
C LEU A 46 6.78 -1.01 -1.41
N ILE A 47 6.01 -1.71 -2.22
CA ILE A 47 4.66 -2.19 -1.90
C ILE A 47 4.73 -3.71 -1.74
N ILE A 48 4.24 -4.23 -0.62
CA ILE A 48 4.26 -5.68 -0.34
C ILE A 48 2.85 -6.10 0.08
N ASN A 49 2.36 -7.22 -0.47
CA ASN A 49 1.10 -7.82 -0.06
C ASN A 49 1.17 -9.36 -0.09
N GLY A 50 0.37 -10.02 0.74
CA GLY A 50 0.15 -11.46 0.64
C GLY A 50 -0.86 -11.78 -0.47
N GLU A 51 -0.61 -12.81 -1.26
CA GLU A 51 -1.52 -13.32 -2.32
C GLU A 51 -2.78 -13.95 -1.73
N LYS A 52 -2.64 -14.61 -0.57
CA LYS A 52 -3.71 -15.31 0.15
C LYS A 52 -4.28 -14.46 1.29
N ASP A 53 -4.02 -13.15 1.29
CA ASP A 53 -4.55 -12.22 2.28
C ASP A 53 -6.06 -12.05 2.07
N ASP A 54 -6.83 -12.67 2.96
CA ASP A 54 -8.29 -12.67 2.96
C ASP A 54 -8.87 -11.43 3.66
N TRP A 55 -8.03 -10.63 4.33
CA TRP A 55 -8.41 -9.40 5.01
C TRP A 55 -8.16 -8.20 4.11
N VAL A 56 -7.01 -8.14 3.44
CA VAL A 56 -6.62 -7.04 2.54
C VAL A 56 -6.24 -7.61 1.16
N PRO A 57 -7.21 -7.71 0.23
CA PRO A 57 -6.96 -8.28 -1.09
C PRO A 57 -5.84 -7.58 -1.87
N ALA A 58 -4.92 -8.37 -2.43
CA ALA A 58 -3.73 -7.86 -3.12
C ALA A 58 -4.02 -7.03 -4.38
N ASN A 59 -5.23 -7.14 -4.96
CA ASN A 59 -5.62 -6.37 -6.15
C ASN A 59 -5.61 -4.86 -5.87
N PHE A 60 -5.94 -4.41 -4.66
CA PHE A 60 -5.87 -2.98 -4.32
C PHE A 60 -4.43 -2.43 -4.41
N ALA A 61 -3.48 -3.14 -3.79
CA ALA A 61 -2.07 -2.78 -3.83
C ALA A 61 -1.50 -2.86 -5.25
N LYS A 62 -1.87 -3.91 -6.00
CA LYS A 62 -1.48 -4.09 -7.40
C LYS A 62 -2.01 -2.98 -8.30
N ASP A 63 -3.29 -2.63 -8.19
CA ASP A 63 -3.90 -1.57 -8.99
C ASP A 63 -3.27 -0.20 -8.70
N PHE A 64 -2.90 0.07 -7.45
CA PHE A 64 -2.15 1.28 -7.10
C PHE A 64 -0.76 1.29 -7.75
N TYR A 65 0.01 0.21 -7.63
CA TYR A 65 1.31 0.06 -8.28
C TYR A 65 1.24 0.30 -9.80
N GLU A 66 0.30 -0.35 -10.48
CA GLU A 66 0.12 -0.23 -11.94
C GLU A 66 -0.21 1.20 -12.38
N LYS A 67 -0.95 1.96 -11.57
CA LYS A 67 -1.24 3.38 -11.83
C LYS A 67 -0.01 4.27 -11.62
N MET A 68 0.84 3.93 -10.66
CA MET A 68 1.98 4.78 -10.25
C MET A 68 3.25 4.51 -11.04
N LYS A 69 3.47 3.29 -11.55
CA LYS A 69 4.74 2.90 -12.20
C LYS A 69 5.21 3.90 -13.27
N SER A 70 4.32 4.37 -14.14
CA SER A 70 4.68 5.30 -15.21
C SER A 70 5.14 6.66 -14.69
N LYS A 71 4.64 7.09 -13.52
CA LYS A 71 5.02 8.35 -12.89
C LYS A 71 6.41 8.22 -12.24
N TYR A 72 6.67 7.10 -11.60
CA TYR A 72 7.99 6.75 -11.06
C TYR A 72 9.06 6.64 -12.15
N ASP A 73 8.75 5.97 -13.26
CA ASP A 73 9.63 5.87 -14.43
C ASP A 73 10.02 7.27 -14.95
N LYS A 74 9.07 8.20 -15.05
CA LYS A 74 9.30 9.58 -15.50
C LYS A 74 10.14 10.39 -14.52
N ASN A 75 9.97 10.15 -13.22
CA ASN A 75 10.69 10.83 -12.16
C ASN A 75 12.09 10.23 -11.90
N ASN A 76 12.47 9.18 -12.65
CA ASN A 76 13.72 8.43 -12.46
C ASN A 76 13.89 7.95 -11.00
N THR A 77 12.81 7.44 -10.42
CA THR A 77 12.76 6.89 -9.06
C THR A 77 12.15 5.50 -9.06
N GLU A 78 12.40 4.72 -8.02
CA GLU A 78 12.09 3.29 -8.00
C GLU A 78 10.77 2.98 -7.30
N ILE A 79 9.91 2.18 -7.93
CA ILE A 79 8.76 1.57 -7.27
C ILE A 79 8.78 0.06 -7.53
N GLU A 80 8.53 -0.73 -6.49
CA GLU A 80 8.48 -2.19 -6.60
C GLU A 80 7.20 -2.72 -5.94
N PHE A 81 6.59 -3.73 -6.57
CA PHE A 81 5.50 -4.52 -5.99
C PHE A 81 5.95 -5.96 -5.77
N ASN A 82 5.97 -6.38 -4.50
CA ASN A 82 6.27 -7.74 -4.09
C ASN A 82 4.99 -8.45 -3.63
N LEU A 83 4.61 -9.49 -4.36
CA LEU A 83 3.48 -10.35 -4.01
C LEU A 83 4.02 -11.65 -3.40
N ALA A 84 3.80 -11.84 -2.11
CA ALA A 84 4.26 -13.02 -1.36
C ALA A 84 3.17 -14.09 -1.30
N ASP A 85 3.55 -15.37 -1.31
CA ASP A 85 2.60 -16.49 -1.14
C ASP A 85 2.16 -16.67 0.33
N GLU A 86 1.62 -15.61 0.91
CA GLU A 86 1.29 -15.47 2.33
C GLU A 86 -0.16 -15.00 2.53
N SER A 87 -0.72 -15.29 3.70
CA SER A 87 -2.01 -14.72 4.15
C SER A 87 -1.79 -13.35 4.82
N HIS A 88 -2.68 -12.91 5.71
CA HIS A 88 -2.57 -11.63 6.44
C HIS A 88 -1.47 -11.66 7.52
N TYR A 89 -0.23 -11.96 7.13
CA TYR A 89 0.95 -12.06 8.00
C TYR A 89 2.20 -11.58 7.27
N PHE A 90 3.16 -11.00 8.02
CA PHE A 90 4.43 -10.54 7.48
C PHE A 90 5.54 -11.57 7.75
N SER A 91 5.91 -12.33 6.72
CA SER A 91 6.84 -13.46 6.86
C SER A 91 8.32 -13.06 6.87
N ASN A 92 9.19 -14.02 7.22
CA ASN A 92 10.64 -13.81 7.19
C ASN A 92 11.14 -13.51 5.77
N ASP A 93 10.54 -14.12 4.74
CA ASP A 93 10.91 -13.88 3.35
C ASP A 93 10.57 -12.44 2.93
N MET A 94 9.39 -11.95 3.32
CA MET A 94 8.99 -10.56 3.10
C MET A 94 9.93 -9.59 3.83
N ARG A 95 10.34 -9.92 5.06
CA ARG A 95 11.32 -9.14 5.83
C ARG A 95 12.66 -9.08 5.13
N ASP A 96 13.21 -10.22 4.73
CA ASP A 96 14.55 -10.31 4.14
C ASP A 96 14.58 -9.61 2.77
N HIS A 97 13.49 -9.72 2.00
CA HIS A 97 13.27 -8.94 0.79
C HIS A 97 13.25 -7.43 1.05
N THR A 98 12.50 -7.01 2.08
CA THR A 98 12.42 -5.60 2.49
C THR A 98 13.80 -5.05 2.88
N ILE A 99 14.58 -5.79 3.67
CA ILE A 99 15.94 -5.38 4.07
C ILE A 99 16.84 -5.22 2.85
N LYS A 100 16.78 -6.17 1.92
CA LYS A 100 17.55 -6.09 0.67
C LYS A 100 17.16 -4.87 -0.16
N TRP A 101 15.86 -4.59 -0.27
CA TRP A 101 15.35 -3.44 -1.01
C TRP A 101 15.76 -2.12 -0.36
N LEU A 102 15.69 -2.02 0.97
CA LEU A 102 16.14 -0.85 1.72
C LEU A 102 17.63 -0.58 1.52
N ASN A 103 18.48 -1.60 1.60
CA ASN A 103 19.94 -1.46 1.38
C ASN A 103 20.31 -1.00 -0.03
N LYS A 104 19.42 -1.19 -1.01
CA LYS A 104 19.62 -0.72 -2.39
C LYS A 104 19.21 0.75 -2.57
N ASN A 105 18.25 1.23 -1.78
CA ASN A 105 17.56 2.50 -1.99
C ASN A 105 17.81 3.56 -0.89
N LEU A 106 18.56 3.21 0.16
CA LEU A 106 19.09 4.10 1.20
C LEU A 106 20.57 4.41 0.95
#